data_AF-A0A3D2SKC1-F1
#
_entry.id   AF-A0A3D2SKC1-F1
#
_cell.length_a   1.000
_cell.length_b   1.000
_cell.length_c   1.000
_cell.angle_alpha   90.00
_cell.angle_beta   90.00
_cell.angle_gamma   90.00
#
_symmetry.space_group_name_H-M   'P 1'
#
loop_
_entity.id
_entity.type
_entity.pdbx_description
1 polymer ?
#
loop_
_entity_poly.entity_id
_entity_poly.type
_entity_poly.pdbx_seq_one_letter_code
_entity_poly.pdbx_strand_id
1 'polypeptide(L)'
;MKLMVNHQTHYTYSENACNSIQYIKMIPQSSQHQYVHYWDISVPGERVLKKDVFNNLWLTCSQRFDYQHLTIMAQGIVELHCGGNEGHQASLPLSLFLQPTHATLWDANMLEFAT
;
A
#
# COMPACT_ATOMS: atom_id res chain seq x y z
N MET A 1 -17.79 8.44 8.29
CA MET A 1 -16.77 9.34 8.87
C MET A 1 -15.82 9.80 7.77
N LYS A 2 -15.52 11.10 7.65
CA LYS A 2 -14.62 11.63 6.62
C LYS A 2 -13.25 11.93 7.21
N LEU A 3 -12.20 11.44 6.57
CA LEU A 3 -10.80 11.54 7.00
C LEU A 3 -10.00 12.32 5.96
N MET A 4 -9.24 13.30 6.43
CA MET A 4 -8.13 13.88 5.68
C MET A 4 -6.87 13.11 6.08
N VAL A 5 -6.19 12.50 5.12
CA VAL A 5 -4.96 11.75 5.34
C VAL A 5 -3.81 12.52 4.71
N ASN A 6 -2.71 12.66 5.46
CA ASN A 6 -1.45 13.17 4.98
C ASN A 6 -0.33 12.27 5.54
N HIS A 7 0.45 11.67 4.65
CA HIS A 7 1.57 10.83 5.00
C HIS A 7 2.79 11.23 4.16
N GLN A 8 3.93 11.37 4.84
CA GLN A 8 5.18 11.75 4.22
C GLN A 8 6.29 10.81 4.67
N THR A 9 6.99 10.23 3.70
CA THR A 9 8.17 9.41 3.92
C THR A 9 9.39 10.12 3.36
N HIS A 10 10.42 10.28 4.19
CA HIS A 10 11.70 10.86 3.80
C HIS A 10 12.80 9.80 3.88
N TYR A 11 13.51 9.64 2.78
CA TYR A 11 14.74 8.86 2.73
C TYR A 11 15.93 9.82 2.65
N THR A 12 16.94 9.54 3.46
CA THR A 12 18.28 10.14 3.34
C THR A 12 19.26 9.01 3.16
N TYR A 13 19.98 9.02 2.06
CA TYR A 13 20.96 8.00 1.73
C TYR A 13 22.35 8.42 2.22
N SER A 14 23.12 7.47 2.73
CA SER A 14 24.51 7.71 3.15
C SER A 14 25.45 8.01 1.97
N GLU A 15 25.04 7.62 0.76
CA GLU A 15 25.74 7.85 -0.51
C GLU A 15 24.73 8.21 -1.60
N ASN A 16 25.19 8.74 -2.75
CA ASN A 16 24.29 9.11 -3.84
C ASN A 16 23.61 7.86 -4.43
N ALA A 17 22.28 7.90 -4.49
CA ALA A 17 21.53 6.98 -5.33
C ALA A 17 21.60 7.48 -6.78
N CYS A 18 22.24 6.73 -7.67
CA CYS A 18 22.32 7.07 -9.10
C CYS A 18 21.06 6.68 -9.88
N ASN A 19 20.42 5.60 -9.44
CA ASN A 19 19.24 5.03 -10.06
C ASN A 19 18.38 4.37 -8.99
N SER A 20 17.08 4.68 -8.98
CA SER A 20 16.15 4.02 -8.07
C SER A 20 14.83 3.70 -8.73
N ILE A 21 14.22 2.63 -8.23
CA ILE A 21 12.86 2.23 -8.55
C ILE A 21 12.13 2.04 -7.21
N GLN A 22 11.01 2.72 -7.04
CA GLN A 22 10.17 2.64 -5.86
C GLN A 22 8.82 2.04 -6.22
N TYR A 23 8.40 1.03 -5.47
CA TYR A 23 7.05 0.47 -5.54
C TYR A 23 6.21 1.03 -4.39
N ILE A 24 5.29 1.94 -4.71
CA ILE A 24 4.52 2.69 -3.74
C ILE A 24 3.07 2.16 -3.73
N LYS A 25 2.67 1.53 -2.63
CA LYS A 25 1.32 0.96 -2.42
C LYS A 25 0.46 1.85 -1.51
N MET A 26 0.58 3.16 -1.64
CA MET A 26 -0.08 4.16 -0.79
C MET A 26 -1.31 4.78 -1.46
N ILE A 27 -2.04 4.03 -2.30
CA ILE A 27 -3.23 4.51 -3.01
C ILE A 27 -4.45 3.72 -2.48
N PRO A 28 -5.37 4.35 -1.74
CA PRO A 28 -6.59 3.69 -1.28
C PRO A 28 -7.54 3.45 -2.46
N GLN A 29 -8.48 2.54 -2.27
CA GLN A 29 -9.51 2.21 -3.27
C GLN A 29 -10.90 2.43 -2.71
N SER A 30 -11.81 2.94 -3.53
CA SER A 30 -13.22 2.98 -3.17
C SER A 30 -13.80 1.56 -3.13
N SER A 31 -14.63 1.28 -2.13
CA SER A 31 -15.32 0.02 -1.91
C SER A 31 -16.68 0.29 -1.27
N GLN A 32 -17.41 -0.76 -0.88
CA GLN A 32 -18.65 -0.59 -0.11
C GLN A 32 -18.42 0.06 1.26
N HIS A 33 -17.22 -0.10 1.83
CA HIS A 33 -16.87 0.39 3.17
C HIS A 33 -16.21 1.76 3.16
N GLN A 34 -15.79 2.26 1.99
CA GLN A 34 -15.18 3.58 1.89
C GLN A 34 -15.26 4.20 0.49
N TYR A 35 -15.26 5.53 0.43
CA TYR A 35 -15.20 6.29 -0.81
C TYR A 35 -14.02 7.26 -0.80
N VAL A 36 -13.15 7.17 -1.82
CA VAL A 36 -12.02 8.06 -2.01
C VAL A 36 -12.48 9.29 -2.80
N HIS A 37 -12.52 10.46 -2.15
CA HIS A 37 -12.94 11.71 -2.79
C HIS A 37 -11.83 12.33 -3.64
N TYR A 38 -10.63 12.38 -3.06
CA TYR A 38 -9.42 12.85 -3.73
C TYR A 38 -8.24 12.08 -3.13
N TRP A 39 -7.27 11.74 -3.97
CA TRP A 39 -6.01 11.18 -3.53
C TRP A 39 -4.93 11.50 -4.55
N ASP A 40 -3.74 11.85 -4.07
CA ASP A 40 -2.58 12.02 -4.94
C ASP A 40 -1.30 11.60 -4.23
N ILE A 41 -0.31 11.23 -5.04
CA ILE A 41 1.05 10.93 -4.59
C ILE A 41 2.04 11.82 -5.33
N SER A 42 2.72 12.67 -4.57
CA SER A 42 3.88 13.41 -5.04
C SER A 42 5.14 12.59 -4.77
N VAL A 43 5.86 12.27 -5.84
CA VAL A 43 7.14 11.57 -5.81
C VAL A 43 7.98 12.02 -7.02
N PRO A 44 9.28 12.31 -6.85
CA PRO A 44 10.19 12.63 -7.95
C PRO A 44 10.39 11.47 -8.92
N GLY A 45 10.53 11.77 -10.21
CA GLY A 45 10.84 10.78 -11.25
C GLY A 45 9.67 10.45 -12.17
N GLU A 46 9.88 9.47 -13.04
CA GLU A 46 8.86 8.97 -13.95
C GLU A 46 7.89 8.05 -13.20
N ARG A 47 6.59 8.29 -13.37
CA ARG A 47 5.50 7.67 -12.60
C ARG A 47 4.65 6.77 -13.49
N VAL A 48 4.55 5.49 -13.13
CA VAL A 48 3.70 4.51 -13.83
C VAL A 48 2.75 3.84 -12.85
N LEU A 49 1.45 4.06 -13.04
CA LEU A 49 0.40 3.44 -12.24
C LEU A 49 0.03 2.07 -12.82
N LYS A 50 -0.12 1.07 -11.96
CA LYS A 50 -0.49 -0.30 -12.33
C LYS A 50 -1.44 -0.90 -11.30
N LYS A 51 -2.00 -2.06 -11.63
CA LYS A 51 -2.77 -2.91 -10.71
C LYS A 51 -2.08 -4.25 -10.52
N ASP A 52 -2.14 -4.80 -9.31
CA ASP A 52 -1.71 -6.16 -9.04
C ASP A 52 -2.85 -7.18 -9.24
N VAL A 53 -2.56 -8.47 -9.01
CA VAL A 53 -3.54 -9.56 -9.17
C VAL A 53 -4.73 -9.44 -8.21
N PHE A 54 -4.55 -8.77 -7.07
CA PHE A 54 -5.60 -8.48 -6.09
C PHE A 54 -6.35 -7.17 -6.41
N ASN A 55 -6.11 -6.61 -7.60
CA ASN A 55 -6.65 -5.33 -8.06
C ASN A 55 -6.20 -4.12 -7.22
N ASN A 56 -5.21 -4.25 -6.32
CA ASN A 56 -4.64 -3.11 -5.61
C ASN A 56 -3.93 -2.18 -6.58
N LEU A 57 -4.03 -0.87 -6.35
CA LEU A 57 -3.26 0.13 -7.10
C LEU A 57 -1.86 0.26 -6.51
N TRP A 58 -0.85 0.23 -7.37
CA TRP A 58 0.52 0.58 -6.99
C TRP A 58 1.16 1.52 -8.02
N LEU A 59 1.98 2.43 -7.52
CA LEU A 59 2.73 3.38 -8.31
C LEU A 59 4.19 2.93 -8.38
N THR A 60 4.69 2.70 -9.58
CA THR A 60 6.14 2.53 -9.80
C THR A 60 6.73 3.89 -10.12
N CYS A 61 7.70 4.34 -9.34
CA CYS A 61 8.45 5.56 -9.61
C CYS A 61 9.89 5.24 -9.97
N SER A 62 10.40 5.76 -11.08
CA SER A 62 11.78 5.57 -11.53
C SER A 62 12.53 6.89 -11.59
N GLN A 63 13.67 6.96 -10.92
CA GLN A 63 14.56 8.12 -10.91
C GLN A 63 15.92 7.71 -11.46
N ARG A 64 16.42 8.44 -12.46
CA ARG A 64 17.61 8.08 -13.27
C ARG A 64 18.68 9.19 -13.27
N PHE A 65 18.84 9.85 -12.12
CA PHE A 65 19.83 10.89 -11.88
C PHE A 65 20.30 10.80 -10.43
N ASP A 66 21.43 11.42 -10.10
CA ASP A 66 22.02 11.36 -8.77
C ASP A 66 21.21 12.18 -7.75
N TYR A 67 20.93 11.59 -6.58
CA TYR A 67 20.31 12.28 -5.47
C TYR A 67 20.65 11.62 -4.12
N GLN A 68 20.53 12.38 -3.03
CA GLN A 68 20.75 11.89 -1.65
C GLN A 68 19.49 11.90 -0.79
N HIS A 69 18.44 12.59 -1.26
CA HIS A 69 17.17 12.72 -0.55
C HIS A 69 16.01 12.38 -1.47
N LEU A 70 15.08 11.58 -0.95
CA LEU A 70 13.82 11.26 -1.62
C LEU A 70 12.67 11.51 -0.66
N THR A 71 11.71 12.32 -1.09
CA THR A 71 10.47 12.55 -0.36
C THR A 71 9.31 11.99 -1.14
N ILE A 72 8.48 11.19 -0.47
CA ILE A 72 7.21 10.68 -1.00
C ILE A 72 6.11 11.26 -0.13
N MET A 73 5.14 11.93 -0.75
CA MET A 73 3.96 12.45 -0.05
C MET A 73 2.70 11.81 -0.62
N ALA A 74 1.89 11.22 0.24
CA ALA A 74 0.57 10.73 -0.09
C ALA A 74 -0.47 11.53 0.70
N GLN A 75 -1.45 12.10 0.01
CA GLN A 75 -2.48 12.90 0.67
C GLN A 75 -3.83 12.69 0.00
N GLY A 76 -4.90 12.85 0.78
CA GLY A 76 -6.24 12.78 0.23
C GLY A 76 -7.34 12.79 1.26
N ILE A 77 -8.57 12.72 0.76
CA ILE A 77 -9.78 12.66 1.57
C ILE A 77 -10.48 11.33 1.29
N VAL A 78 -10.68 10.55 2.35
CA VAL A 78 -11.41 9.27 2.30
C VAL A 78 -12.59 9.35 3.24
N GLU A 79 -13.75 8.89 2.79
CA GLU A 79 -14.93 8.75 3.62
C GLU A 79 -15.19 7.28 3.91
N LEU A 80 -15.32 6.94 5.19
CA LEU A 80 -15.60 5.59 5.67
C LEU A 80 -17.10 5.43 5.95
N HIS A 81 -17.65 4.30 5.57
CA HIS A 81 -19.01 3.88 5.85
C HIS A 81 -18.98 2.74 6.88
N CYS A 82 -19.64 2.92 8.02
CA CYS A 82 -19.67 1.92 9.10
C CYS A 82 -20.85 0.94 8.98
N GLY A 83 -21.54 0.91 7.84
CA GLY A 83 -22.73 0.09 7.61
C GLY A 83 -22.49 -0.90 6.48
N GLY A 84 -22.56 -2.19 6.79
CA GLY A 84 -22.46 -3.28 5.82
C GLY A 84 -21.77 -4.49 6.44
N ASN A 85 -22.50 -5.59 6.63
CA ASN A 85 -21.93 -6.89 7.04
C ASN A 85 -21.38 -7.68 5.83
N GLU A 86 -21.32 -7.06 4.66
CA GLU A 86 -20.85 -7.70 3.45
C GLU A 86 -19.34 -7.60 3.37
N GLY A 87 -18.66 -8.73 3.62
CA GLY A 87 -17.24 -8.86 3.41
C GLY A 87 -16.90 -8.66 1.92
N HIS A 88 -15.72 -8.12 1.65
CA HIS A 88 -15.21 -8.05 0.28
C HIS A 88 -15.16 -9.45 -0.32
N GLN A 89 -15.98 -9.71 -1.35
CA GLN A 89 -15.90 -10.96 -2.09
C GLN A 89 -14.60 -10.97 -2.88
N ALA A 90 -13.65 -11.81 -2.46
CA ALA A 90 -12.41 -12.00 -3.17
C ALA A 90 -12.71 -12.56 -4.57
N SER A 91 -12.21 -11.89 -5.60
CA SER A 91 -12.24 -12.38 -6.99
C SER A 91 -11.22 -13.51 -7.25
N LEU A 92 -10.49 -13.90 -6.21
CA LEU A 92 -9.39 -14.86 -6.25
C LEU A 92 -9.66 -16.03 -5.30
N PRO A 93 -9.07 -17.22 -5.53
CA PRO A 93 -9.18 -18.35 -4.62
C PRO A 93 -8.68 -17.99 -3.21
N LEU A 94 -9.51 -18.25 -2.19
CA LEU A 94 -9.17 -17.95 -0.80
C LEU A 94 -7.94 -18.71 -0.29
N SER A 95 -7.62 -19.86 -0.89
CA SER A 95 -6.43 -20.65 -0.56
C SER A 95 -5.12 -19.89 -0.77
N LEU A 96 -5.09 -18.87 -1.65
CA LEU A 96 -3.91 -18.03 -1.84
C LEU A 96 -3.52 -17.27 -0.55
N PHE A 97 -4.48 -16.96 0.32
CA PHE A 97 -4.23 -16.28 1.59
C PHE A 97 -3.73 -17.23 2.69
N LEU A 98 -3.71 -18.54 2.44
CA LEU A 98 -3.19 -19.54 3.38
C LEU A 98 -1.72 -19.88 3.12
N GLN A 99 -1.08 -19.23 2.15
CA GLN A 99 0.33 -19.48 1.87
C GLN A 99 1.20 -18.97 3.04
N PRO A 100 1.98 -19.85 3.69
CA PRO A 100 2.78 -19.45 4.83
C PRO A 100 3.94 -18.56 4.37
N THR A 101 4.24 -17.55 5.18
CA THR A 101 5.47 -16.77 5.13
C THR A 101 6.22 -16.97 6.44
N HIS A 102 7.49 -16.61 6.49
CA HIS A 102 8.26 -16.66 7.73
C HIS A 102 7.58 -15.85 8.87
N ALA A 103 6.88 -14.76 8.54
CA ALA A 103 6.17 -13.92 9.51
C ALA A 103 4.81 -14.49 9.96
N THR A 104 4.31 -15.54 9.31
CA THR A 104 3.02 -16.17 9.63
C THR A 104 3.19 -17.61 10.11
N LEU A 105 4.42 -18.06 10.38
CA LEU A 105 4.67 -19.34 11.03
C LEU A 105 4.19 -19.27 12.48
N TRP A 106 3.45 -20.29 12.90
CA TRP A 106 3.05 -20.45 14.30
C TRP A 106 4.16 -21.14 15.08
N ASP A 107 4.26 -20.81 16.36
CA ASP A 107 5.09 -21.56 17.30
C ASP A 107 4.27 -22.63 18.05
N ALA A 108 4.94 -23.39 18.92
CA ALA A 108 4.29 -24.43 19.70
C ALA A 108 3.22 -23.88 20.66
N ASN A 109 3.43 -22.69 21.25
CA ASN A 109 2.48 -22.08 22.18
C ASN A 109 1.22 -21.60 21.46
N MET A 110 1.37 -21.06 20.24
CA MET A 110 0.25 -20.66 19.39
C MET A 110 -0.60 -21.86 18.98
N LEU A 111 0.04 -23.00 18.69
CA LEU A 111 -0.67 -24.23 18.37
C LEU A 111 -1.43 -24.77 19.58
N GLU A 112 -0.79 -24.80 20.76
CA GLU A 112 -1.42 -25.21 22.02
C GLU A 112 -2.61 -24.32 22.39
N PHE A 113 -2.51 -23.01 22.17
CA PHE A 113 -3.62 -22.08 22.40
C PHE A 113 -4.82 -22.31 21.46
N ALA A 114 -4.56 -22.72 20.21
CA ALA A 114 -5.60 -22.88 19.19
C ALA A 114 -6.38 -24.21 19.30
N THR A 115 -5.88 -25.16 20.09
CA THR A 115 -6.50 -26.49 20.32
C THR A 115 -7.26 -26.54 21.64
#